data_AF-A0A969DT15-F1
#
_entry.id   AF-A0A969DT15-F1
#
_cell.length_a   1.000
_cell.length_b   1.000
_cell.length_c   1.000
_cell.angle_alpha   90.00
_cell.angle_beta   90.00
_cell.angle_gamma   90.00
#
_symmetry.space_group_name_H-M   'P 1'
#
loop_
_entity.id
_entity.type
_entity.pdbx_description
1 polymer ?
#
loop_
_entity_poly.entity_id
_entity_poly.type
_entity_poly.pdbx_seq_one_letter_code
_entity_poly.pdbx_strand_id
1 'polypeptide(L)'
;NTIRDGLNKIYQPYGVDWEVEVLAPFTDRSWDVDGTGLQSTGYNMFSQYTPEMKALNAAYGLSKGYDETLAYLFYFAEKPEEENNLLGDMPLASQVGYIFSKNINDAAIHTIAHELGHGVFHCAIHLVAEMKAL
;
A
#
# COMPACT_ATOMS: atom_id res chain seq x y z
N ASN A 1 -12.36 9.57 9.12
CA ASN A 1 -11.68 8.88 8.01
C ASN A 1 -11.65 7.42 8.42
N THR A 2 -12.42 6.54 7.76
CA THR A 2 -12.64 5.16 8.21
C THR A 2 -11.34 4.38 8.45
N ILE A 3 -10.30 4.62 7.65
CA ILE A 3 -9.00 3.95 7.80
C ILE A 3 -8.30 4.44 9.06
N ARG A 4 -8.18 5.77 9.22
CA ARG A 4 -7.58 6.38 10.42
C ARG A 4 -8.27 5.91 11.70
N ASP A 5 -9.59 5.96 11.71
CA ASP A 5 -10.38 5.66 12.90
C ASP A 5 -10.27 4.15 13.25
N GLY A 6 -10.17 3.28 12.23
CA GLY A 6 -9.91 1.84 12.40
C GLY A 6 -8.49 1.52 12.88
N LEU A 7 -7.47 2.18 12.34
CA LEU A 7 -6.09 2.03 12.79
C LEU A 7 -5.92 2.51 14.23
N ASN A 8 -6.46 3.67 14.58
CA ASN A 8 -6.36 4.18 15.95
C ASN A 8 -7.09 3.27 16.92
N LYS A 9 -8.21 2.65 16.53
CA LYS A 9 -8.85 1.62 17.37
C LYS A 9 -7.94 0.42 17.67
N ILE A 10 -7.08 0.01 16.72
CA ILE A 10 -6.14 -1.12 16.88
C ILE A 10 -4.93 -0.71 17.73
N TYR A 11 -4.40 0.49 17.50
CA TYR A 11 -3.08 0.91 17.99
C TYR A 11 -3.10 1.85 19.21
N GLN A 12 -4.21 2.56 19.45
CA GLN A 12 -4.36 3.48 20.58
C GLN A 12 -4.14 2.79 21.95
N PRO A 13 -4.56 1.53 22.20
CA PRO A 13 -4.24 0.83 23.44
C PRO A 13 -2.73 0.67 23.71
N TYR A 14 -1.91 0.80 22.68
CA TYR A 14 -0.45 0.72 22.73
C TYR A 14 0.22 2.11 22.63
N GLY A 15 -0.55 3.19 22.72
CA GLY A 15 -0.05 4.56 22.71
C GLY A 15 0.42 5.06 21.33
N VAL A 16 -0.06 4.43 20.26
CA VAL A 16 0.24 4.82 18.88
C VAL A 16 -0.99 5.44 18.25
N ASP A 17 -0.85 6.68 17.78
CA ASP A 17 -1.86 7.43 17.05
C ASP A 17 -1.40 7.62 15.60
N TRP A 18 -2.23 7.16 14.67
CA TRP A 18 -2.02 7.32 13.25
C TRP A 18 -2.77 8.54 12.72
N GLU A 19 -2.05 9.38 11.98
CA GLU A 19 -2.63 10.30 11.03
C GLU A 19 -2.68 9.63 9.66
N VAL A 20 -3.77 9.83 8.93
CA VAL A 20 -3.97 9.25 7.59
C VAL A 20 -4.60 10.28 6.68
N GLU A 21 -3.86 10.67 5.65
CA GLU A 21 -4.37 11.41 4.50
C GLU A 21 -4.70 10.43 3.37
N VAL A 22 -5.86 10.57 2.71
CA VAL A 22 -6.19 9.80 1.50
C VAL A 22 -5.99 10.69 0.28
N LEU A 23 -5.01 10.37 -0.54
CA LEU A 23 -4.73 11.14 -1.76
C LEU A 23 -5.63 10.75 -2.93
N ALA A 24 -5.75 11.66 -3.90
CA ALA A 24 -6.41 11.39 -5.17
C ALA A 24 -5.74 10.23 -5.94
N PRO A 25 -6.49 9.47 -6.76
CA PRO A 25 -5.96 8.40 -7.61
C PRO A 25 -4.69 8.78 -8.36
N PHE A 26 -3.71 7.87 -8.36
CA PHE A 26 -2.49 8.02 -9.15
C PHE A 26 -2.80 7.54 -10.57
N THR A 27 -2.82 8.48 -11.51
CA THR A 27 -3.30 8.24 -12.88
C THR A 27 -2.19 7.86 -13.85
N ASP A 28 -0.92 7.97 -13.45
CA ASP A 28 0.19 7.49 -14.28
C ASP A 28 0.16 5.96 -14.33
N ARG A 29 0.19 5.43 -15.55
CA ARG A 29 0.15 3.99 -15.86
C ARG A 29 1.42 3.49 -16.51
N SER A 30 2.47 4.31 -16.61
CA SER A 30 3.76 3.92 -17.20
C SER A 30 4.44 2.74 -16.52
N TRP A 31 4.02 2.43 -15.28
CA TRP A 31 4.50 1.29 -14.50
C TRP A 31 3.82 -0.04 -14.86
N ASP A 32 2.63 -0.01 -15.46
CA ASP A 32 1.81 -1.16 -15.84
C ASP A 32 2.07 -1.51 -17.30
N VAL A 33 3.21 -2.16 -17.55
CA VAL A 33 3.78 -2.32 -18.90
C VAL A 33 2.95 -3.24 -19.79
N ASP A 34 2.33 -4.26 -19.20
CA ASP A 34 1.48 -5.22 -19.90
C ASP A 34 -0.03 -4.95 -19.75
N GLY A 35 -0.41 -3.97 -18.91
CA GLY A 35 -1.80 -3.57 -18.69
C GLY A 35 -2.60 -4.55 -17.85
N THR A 36 -1.93 -5.48 -17.17
CA THR A 36 -2.55 -6.52 -16.35
C THR A 36 -2.52 -6.17 -14.85
N GLY A 37 -2.12 -4.95 -14.53
CA GLY A 37 -2.03 -4.48 -13.15
C GLY A 37 -0.73 -4.92 -12.50
N LEU A 38 -0.73 -5.03 -11.18
CA LEU A 38 0.48 -5.32 -10.42
C LEU A 38 0.73 -6.84 -10.36
N GLN A 39 1.82 -7.30 -10.95
CA GLN A 39 2.24 -8.69 -11.10
C GLN A 39 3.11 -9.15 -9.92
N SER A 40 2.94 -10.43 -9.55
CA SER A 40 3.69 -11.11 -8.48
C SER A 40 4.62 -12.23 -8.96
N THR A 41 4.63 -12.55 -10.26
CA THR A 41 5.26 -13.76 -10.81
C THR A 41 6.75 -13.87 -10.47
N GLY A 42 7.12 -14.94 -9.76
CA GLY A 42 8.52 -15.34 -9.55
C GLY A 42 9.28 -14.57 -8.48
N TYR A 43 8.63 -13.70 -7.72
CA TYR A 43 9.22 -12.99 -6.59
C TYR A 43 8.70 -13.54 -5.26
N ASN A 44 9.58 -13.62 -4.27
CA ASN A 44 9.14 -13.86 -2.89
C ASN A 44 8.54 -12.55 -2.37
N MET A 45 7.24 -12.39 -2.60
CA MET A 45 6.40 -11.34 -2.02
C MET A 45 6.63 -11.32 -0.51
N PHE A 46 6.47 -10.17 0.16
CA PHE A 46 6.92 -9.89 1.54
C PHE A 46 8.43 -9.67 1.74
N SER A 47 9.29 -10.10 0.82
CA SER A 47 10.75 -9.88 0.95
C SER A 47 11.30 -8.79 0.03
N GLN A 48 10.74 -8.64 -1.17
CA GLN A 48 11.25 -7.72 -2.19
C GLN A 48 10.14 -7.21 -3.11
N TYR A 49 10.31 -5.99 -3.60
CA TYR A 49 9.45 -5.45 -4.65
C TYR A 49 9.63 -6.18 -5.99
N THR A 50 8.50 -6.46 -6.64
CA THR A 50 8.47 -6.90 -8.03
C THR A 50 8.91 -5.78 -9.00
N PRO A 51 9.21 -6.08 -10.27
CA PRO A 51 9.59 -5.06 -11.25
C PRO A 51 8.55 -3.94 -11.40
N GLU A 52 7.27 -4.27 -11.37
CA GLU A 52 6.18 -3.30 -11.50
C GLU A 52 5.96 -2.49 -10.23
N MET A 53 6.10 -3.11 -9.05
CA MET A 53 6.17 -2.39 -7.79
C MET A 53 7.30 -1.35 -7.81
N LYS A 54 8.49 -1.73 -8.29
CA LYS A 54 9.63 -0.81 -8.45
C LYS A 54 9.33 0.30 -9.46
N ALA A 55 8.70 -0.04 -10.58
CA ALA A 55 8.33 0.94 -11.60
C ALA A 55 7.29 1.94 -11.08
N LEU A 56 6.28 1.46 -10.35
CA LEU A 56 5.26 2.30 -9.71
C LEU A 56 5.89 3.22 -8.66
N ASN A 57 6.76 2.69 -7.81
CA ASN A 57 7.44 3.50 -6.80
C ASN A 57 8.31 4.58 -7.45
N ALA A 58 9.01 4.24 -8.53
CA ALA A 58 9.80 5.22 -9.28
C ALA A 58 8.90 6.30 -9.94
N ALA A 59 7.81 5.91 -10.59
CA ALA A 59 6.87 6.84 -11.24
C ALA A 59 6.22 7.78 -10.22
N TYR A 60 5.80 7.26 -9.06
CA TYR A 60 5.26 8.08 -7.99
C TYR A 60 6.33 8.98 -7.37
N GLY A 61 7.52 8.45 -7.06
CA GLY A 61 8.63 9.22 -6.51
C GLY A 61 9.08 10.36 -7.43
N LEU A 62 9.11 10.15 -8.74
CA LEU A 62 9.45 11.20 -9.72
C LEU A 62 8.38 12.29 -9.84
N SER A 63 7.10 11.93 -9.66
CA SER A 63 5.98 12.85 -9.88
C SER A 63 5.53 13.61 -8.63
N LYS A 64 5.61 12.98 -7.45
CA LYS A 64 5.13 13.51 -6.18
C LYS A 64 6.22 13.66 -5.12
N GLY A 65 7.29 12.87 -5.22
CA GLY A 65 8.29 12.74 -4.17
C GLY A 65 7.83 11.85 -3.02
N TYR A 66 8.81 11.36 -2.26
CA TYR A 66 8.59 10.66 -1.00
C TYR A 66 9.19 11.47 0.15
N ASP A 67 8.50 11.48 1.28
CA ASP A 67 8.97 12.00 2.56
C ASP A 67 9.51 10.82 3.39
N GLU A 68 10.73 10.95 3.89
CA GLU A 68 11.43 9.91 4.66
C GLU A 68 10.75 9.60 6.01
N THR A 69 9.86 10.49 6.48
CA THR A 69 9.11 10.35 7.73
C THR A 69 7.72 9.75 7.54
N LEU A 70 7.36 9.42 6.30
CA LEU A 70 6.03 8.92 5.97
C LEU A 70 6.02 7.49 5.43
N ALA A 71 4.96 6.76 5.73
CA ALA A 71 4.62 5.52 5.06
C ALA A 71 3.53 5.76 4.01
N TYR A 72 3.66 5.07 2.89
CA TYR A 72 2.86 5.20 1.68
C TYR A 72 2.25 3.85 1.34
N LEU A 73 0.92 3.79 1.27
CA LEU A 73 0.21 2.58 0.88
C LEU A 73 -0.57 2.83 -0.40
N PHE A 74 -0.34 2.00 -1.43
CA PHE A 74 -1.10 2.00 -2.67
C PHE A 74 -2.29 1.04 -2.57
N TYR A 75 -3.48 1.53 -2.92
CA TYR A 75 -4.70 0.74 -2.84
C TYR A 75 -5.19 0.30 -4.23
N PHE A 76 -5.41 -1.00 -4.39
CA PHE A 76 -5.95 -1.60 -5.61
C PHE A 76 -7.30 -2.27 -5.31
N ALA A 77 -8.29 -1.96 -6.14
CA ALA A 77 -9.62 -2.57 -6.04
C ALA A 77 -9.62 -4.05 -6.47
N GLU A 78 -8.58 -4.48 -7.17
CA GLU A 78 -8.43 -5.81 -7.74
C GLU A 78 -7.09 -6.40 -7.32
N LYS A 79 -7.00 -7.72 -7.41
CA LYS A 79 -5.81 -8.48 -7.01
C LYS A 79 -4.97 -8.82 -8.25
N PRO A 80 -3.66 -9.05 -8.08
CA PRO A 80 -2.85 -9.71 -9.09
C PRO A 80 -3.51 -11.02 -9.54
N GLU A 81 -3.58 -11.28 -10.85
CA GLU A 81 -4.24 -12.48 -11.41
C GLU A 81 -3.68 -13.79 -10.83
N GLU A 82 -2.39 -13.81 -10.51
CA GLU A 82 -1.68 -15.03 -10.11
C GLU A 82 -1.75 -15.34 -8.59
N GLU A 83 -2.25 -14.41 -7.76
CA GLU A 83 -2.30 -14.58 -6.29
C GLU A 83 -3.66 -14.17 -5.68
N ASN A 84 -4.66 -15.01 -5.91
CA ASN A 84 -6.04 -14.82 -5.41
C ASN A 84 -6.16 -14.62 -3.88
N ASN A 85 -5.17 -15.05 -3.10
CA ASN A 85 -5.19 -14.95 -1.64
C ASN A 85 -4.40 -13.75 -1.08
N LEU A 86 -3.66 -13.02 -1.91
CA LEU A 86 -2.94 -11.84 -1.45
C LEU A 86 -3.95 -10.74 -1.09
N LEU A 87 -3.70 -10.08 0.04
CA LEU A 87 -4.52 -8.97 0.55
C LEU A 87 -3.68 -7.71 0.75
N GLY A 88 -2.37 -7.86 0.97
CA GLY A 88 -1.40 -6.79 1.04
C GLY A 88 0.02 -7.31 0.86
N ASP A 89 0.95 -6.40 0.56
CA ASP A 89 2.39 -6.67 0.54
C ASP A 89 3.15 -5.41 0.93
N MET A 90 3.97 -5.50 1.96
CA MET A 90 4.91 -4.48 2.37
C MET A 90 6.22 -5.12 2.84
N PRO A 91 7.33 -4.95 2.10
CA PRO A 91 8.63 -5.43 2.55
C PRO A 91 9.05 -4.84 3.90
N LEU A 92 9.75 -5.64 4.71
CA LEU A 92 10.22 -5.24 6.03
C LEU A 92 11.02 -3.94 6.01
N ALA A 93 10.72 -3.06 6.97
CA ALA A 93 11.34 -1.74 7.14
C ALA A 93 11.23 -0.83 5.90
N SER A 94 10.26 -1.08 5.02
CA SER A 94 10.02 -0.21 3.89
C SER A 94 9.08 0.96 4.24
N GLN A 95 9.08 1.97 3.38
CA GLN A 95 8.13 3.07 3.42
C GLN A 95 6.92 2.85 2.50
N VAL A 96 6.98 1.89 1.57
CA VAL A 96 5.91 1.68 0.57
C VAL A 96 5.30 0.29 0.69
N GLY A 97 3.98 0.21 0.73
CA GLY A 97 3.23 -1.05 0.69
C GLY A 97 2.03 -1.00 -0.25
N TYR A 98 1.41 -2.16 -0.45
CA TYR A 98 0.31 -2.35 -1.39
C TYR A 98 -0.85 -3.07 -0.69
N ILE A 99 -2.07 -2.67 -0.98
CA ILE A 99 -3.29 -3.22 -0.40
C ILE A 99 -4.24 -3.60 -1.53
N PHE A 100 -4.69 -4.85 -1.53
CA PHE A 100 -5.59 -5.39 -2.55
C PHE A 100 -6.93 -5.74 -1.90
N SER A 101 -7.93 -4.90 -2.14
CA SER A 101 -9.28 -5.16 -1.65
C SER A 101 -10.31 -4.46 -2.51
N LYS A 102 -11.42 -5.12 -2.82
CA LYS A 102 -12.53 -4.49 -3.57
C LYS A 102 -13.12 -3.27 -2.88
N ASN A 103 -13.12 -3.25 -1.54
CA ASN A 103 -13.60 -2.15 -0.73
C ASN A 103 -12.76 -2.01 0.54
N ILE A 104 -12.64 -0.79 1.07
CA ILE A 104 -12.05 -0.56 2.40
C ILE A 104 -13.08 -0.92 3.48
N ASN A 105 -13.00 -2.16 3.97
CA ASN A 105 -13.80 -2.69 5.08
C ASN A 105 -12.89 -3.07 6.27
N ASP A 106 -13.46 -3.61 7.35
CA ASP A 106 -12.69 -4.00 8.54
C ASP A 106 -11.54 -4.97 8.24
N ALA A 107 -11.75 -5.93 7.32
CA ALA A 107 -10.70 -6.84 6.90
C ALA A 107 -9.54 -6.10 6.20
N ALA A 108 -9.84 -5.15 5.31
CA ALA A 108 -8.84 -4.31 4.67
C ALA A 108 -8.10 -3.43 5.69
N ILE A 109 -8.78 -2.92 6.73
CA ILE A 109 -8.15 -2.17 7.82
C ILE A 109 -7.17 -3.04 8.60
N HIS A 110 -7.54 -4.30 8.88
CA HIS A 110 -6.65 -5.25 9.52
C HIS A 110 -5.42 -5.60 8.65
N THR A 111 -5.60 -5.74 7.34
CA THR A 111 -4.48 -5.91 6.41
C THR A 111 -3.59 -4.67 6.41
N ILE A 112 -4.16 -3.47 6.31
CA ILE A 112 -3.40 -2.21 6.37
C ILE A 112 -2.57 -2.16 7.66
N ALA A 113 -3.17 -2.48 8.81
CA ALA A 113 -2.45 -2.55 10.09
C ALA A 113 -1.31 -3.59 10.05
N HIS A 114 -1.55 -4.76 9.48
CA HIS A 114 -0.53 -5.80 9.33
C HIS A 114 0.67 -5.31 8.51
N GLU A 115 0.42 -4.75 7.32
CA GLU A 115 1.47 -4.25 6.43
C GLU A 115 2.25 -3.11 7.07
N LEU A 116 1.58 -2.16 7.72
CA LEU A 116 2.24 -1.09 8.48
C LEU A 116 3.11 -1.63 9.61
N GLY A 117 2.74 -2.78 10.19
CA GLY A 117 3.56 -3.50 11.15
C GLY A 117 4.84 -4.11 10.56
N HIS A 118 4.89 -4.34 9.25
CA HIS A 118 6.13 -4.71 8.55
C HIS A 118 7.01 -3.50 8.24
N GLY A 119 6.40 -2.35 7.99
CA GLY A 119 7.06 -1.09 7.69
C GLY A 119 7.82 -0.44 8.85
N VAL A 120 8.25 0.79 8.63
CA VAL A 120 8.92 1.61 9.64
C VAL A 120 7.91 2.09 10.69
N PHE A 121 7.86 1.40 11.84
CA PHE A 121 7.01 1.72 13.00
C PHE A 121 7.16 3.15 13.59
N HIS A 122 8.10 3.97 13.08
CA HIS A 122 8.39 5.33 13.56
C HIS A 122 7.81 6.45 12.66
N CYS A 123 7.13 6.13 11.56
CA CYS A 123 6.65 7.12 10.58
C CYS A 123 5.16 7.46 10.76
N ALA A 124 4.77 8.72 10.46
CA ALA A 124 3.35 9.08 10.25
C ALA A 124 2.87 8.55 8.87
N ILE A 125 1.57 8.40 8.59
CA ILE A 125 1.10 7.81 7.32
C ILE A 125 0.48 8.85 6.39
N HIS A 126 0.84 8.78 5.10
CA HIS A 126 -0.01 9.23 4.00
C HIS A 126 -0.50 8.02 3.20
N LEU A 127 -1.81 7.78 3.17
CA LEU A 127 -2.41 6.79 2.28
C LEU A 127 -2.43 7.37 0.86
N VAL A 128 -1.81 6.67 -0.08
CA VAL A 128 -1.75 7.09 -1.46
C VAL A 128 -2.75 6.31 -2.28
N ALA A 129 -3.75 7.03 -2.77
CA ALA A 129 -4.43 6.79 -4.03
C ALA A 129 -5.05 5.40 -4.25
N GLU A 130 -6.38 5.41 -4.38
CA GLU A 130 -7.09 4.38 -5.13
C GLU A 130 -6.55 4.31 -6.56
N MET A 131 -5.87 3.22 -6.87
CA MET A 131 -5.55 2.81 -8.22
C MET A 131 -6.64 1.85 -8.65
N LYS A 132 -7.56 2.31 -9.49
CA LYS A 132 -8.48 1.38 -10.17
C LYS A 132 -7.65 0.51 -11.12
N ALA A 133 -7.38 -0.73 -10.71
CA ALA A 133 -7.20 -1.81 -11.68
C ALA A 133 -8.56 -2.06 -12.36
N LEU A 134 -8.53 -2.40 -13.64
CA LEU A 134 -9.69 -2.46 -14.53
C LEU A 134 -10.35 -3.83 -14.52
#